data_AF-A0A329K4E3-F1
#
_entry.id   AF-A0A329K4E3-F1
#
_cell.length_a   1.000
_cell.length_b   1.000
_cell.length_c   1.000
_cell.angle_alpha   90.00
_cell.angle_beta   90.00
_cell.angle_gamma   90.00
#
_symmetry.space_group_name_H-M   'P 1'
#
loop_
_entity.id
_entity.type
_entity.pdbx_description
1 polymer ?
#
loop_
_entity_poly.entity_id
_entity_poly.type
_entity_poly.pdbx_seq_one_letter_code
_entity_poly.pdbx_strand_id
1 'polypeptide(L)'
;MQLSAIANRKMWRGRACAATLAAALLASGALAGLPPAYAISPPTIDAGAVPPDGPPGPGAPMKQNSYCTEVGVLPGTDFRLQPKYMDMLNLQEAWQFGRGAGVKVAVIDTGVTPHPRFPHLIAGGDYIMAGDGLSDCDAHGTIVASMIGAASANGAGVPPAAPRKPVTIPTTEPPPKAPPPQTVTLSPLPQTVT
;
A
#
# COMPACT_ATOMS: atom_id res chain seq x y z
N MET A 1 -69.17 -8.10 -27.17
CA MET A 1 -67.81 -8.25 -27.74
C MET A 1 -67.51 -7.04 -28.62
N GLN A 2 -66.67 -6.10 -28.17
CA GLN A 2 -65.85 -5.27 -29.07
C GLN A 2 -64.75 -4.58 -28.25
N LEU A 3 -63.55 -4.59 -28.84
CA LEU A 3 -62.27 -4.73 -28.15
C LEU A 3 -61.66 -3.42 -27.64
N SER A 4 -61.03 -3.58 -26.47
CA SER A 4 -59.83 -2.88 -26.01
C SER A 4 -58.71 -2.92 -27.07
N ALA A 5 -58.78 -2.03 -28.06
CA ALA A 5 -57.81 -2.00 -29.17
C ALA A 5 -57.07 -0.65 -29.31
N ILE A 6 -57.50 0.39 -28.58
CA ILE A 6 -56.94 1.75 -28.72
C ILE A 6 -55.78 1.97 -27.73
N ALA A 7 -55.88 1.48 -26.49
CA ALA A 7 -54.81 1.59 -25.48
C ALA A 7 -53.55 0.80 -25.86
N ASN A 8 -53.72 -0.41 -26.39
CA ASN A 8 -52.61 -1.29 -26.79
C ASN A 8 -51.79 -0.70 -27.96
N ARG A 9 -52.43 0.05 -28.86
CA ARG A 9 -51.76 0.71 -30.00
C ARG A 9 -50.91 1.91 -29.60
N LYS A 10 -51.30 2.68 -28.57
CA LYS A 10 -50.49 3.80 -28.05
C LYS A 10 -49.24 3.31 -27.33
N MET A 11 -49.35 2.26 -26.52
CA MET A 11 -48.22 1.66 -25.80
C MET A 11 -47.21 0.99 -26.74
N TRP A 12 -47.69 0.32 -27.80
CA TRP A 12 -46.82 -0.25 -28.84
C TRP A 12 -46.07 0.84 -29.62
N ARG A 13 -46.74 1.93 -29.98
CA ARG A 13 -46.11 3.07 -30.68
C ARG A 13 -45.02 3.74 -29.86
N GLY A 14 -45.21 3.92 -28.55
CA GLY A 14 -44.19 4.49 -27.67
C GLY A 14 -42.94 3.60 -27.52
N ARG A 15 -43.13 2.28 -27.40
CA ARG A 15 -42.03 1.30 -27.32
C ARG A 15 -41.29 1.14 -28.64
N ALA A 16 -42.01 1.25 -29.77
CA ALA A 16 -41.41 1.24 -31.10
C ALA A 16 -40.55 2.48 -31.36
N CYS A 17 -41.01 3.68 -30.97
CA CYS A 17 -40.21 4.90 -31.08
C CYS A 17 -38.97 4.89 -30.18
N ALA A 18 -39.07 4.35 -28.97
CA ALA A 18 -37.91 4.19 -28.09
C ALA A 18 -36.88 3.20 -28.66
N ALA A 19 -37.35 2.10 -29.27
CA ALA A 19 -36.48 1.12 -29.91
C ALA A 19 -35.77 1.68 -31.16
N THR A 20 -36.46 2.49 -31.98
CA THR A 20 -35.84 3.11 -33.16
C THR A 20 -34.83 4.19 -32.79
N LEU A 21 -35.09 4.99 -31.74
CA LEU A 21 -34.12 5.96 -31.22
C LEU A 21 -32.86 5.30 -30.68
N ALA A 22 -32.99 4.21 -29.91
CA ALA A 22 -31.85 3.45 -29.41
C ALA A 22 -31.02 2.81 -30.54
N ALA A 23 -31.69 2.23 -31.54
CA ALA A 23 -31.02 1.67 -32.72
C ALA A 23 -30.30 2.75 -33.56
N ALA A 24 -30.90 3.94 -33.71
CA ALA A 24 -30.28 5.05 -34.42
C ALA A 24 -29.04 5.58 -33.69
N LEU A 25 -29.06 5.67 -32.35
CA LEU A 25 -27.90 6.07 -31.53
C LEU A 25 -26.75 5.04 -31.61
N LEU A 26 -27.06 3.75 -31.58
CA LEU A 26 -26.06 2.69 -31.74
C LEU A 26 -25.45 2.66 -33.14
N ALA A 27 -26.27 2.82 -34.17
CA ALA A 27 -25.81 2.84 -35.56
C ALA A 27 -24.98 4.09 -35.88
N SER A 28 -25.33 5.25 -35.31
CA SER A 28 -24.54 6.48 -35.48
C SER A 28 -23.19 6.43 -34.76
N GLY A 29 -23.10 5.77 -33.60
CA GLY A 29 -21.81 5.47 -32.95
C GLY A 29 -20.91 4.56 -33.78
N ALA A 30 -21.49 3.58 -34.51
CA ALA A 30 -20.75 2.70 -35.41
C ALA A 30 -20.26 3.42 -36.68
N LEU A 31 -21.01 4.38 -37.23
CA LEU A 31 -20.61 5.17 -38.40
C LEU A 31 -19.59 6.28 -38.07
N ALA A 32 -19.66 6.88 -36.87
CA ALA A 32 -18.76 7.95 -36.45
C ALA A 32 -17.39 7.44 -35.95
N GLY A 33 -17.21 6.12 -35.83
CA GLY A 33 -16.04 5.51 -35.22
C GLY A 33 -16.03 5.72 -33.71
N LEU A 34 -16.40 4.68 -32.96
CA LEU A 34 -16.16 4.68 -31.51
C LEU A 34 -14.66 4.94 -31.26
N PRO A 35 -14.30 5.77 -30.27
CA PRO A 35 -12.89 5.97 -29.95
C PRO A 35 -12.26 4.60 -29.66
N PRO A 36 -11.11 4.26 -30.27
CA PRO A 36 -10.43 3.01 -29.97
C PRO A 36 -10.16 2.95 -28.47
N ALA A 37 -10.67 1.91 -27.81
CA ALA A 37 -10.27 1.57 -26.46
C ALA A 37 -8.86 0.99 -26.53
N TYR A 38 -7.85 1.83 -26.32
CA TYR A 38 -6.49 1.35 -26.15
C TYR A 38 -6.36 0.69 -24.78
N ALA A 39 -6.19 -0.63 -24.77
CA ALA A 39 -5.68 -1.30 -23.59
C ALA A 39 -4.19 -0.98 -23.48
N ILE A 40 -3.72 -0.60 -22.29
CA ILE A 40 -2.29 -0.60 -22.01
C ILE A 40 -1.83 -2.05 -22.16
N SER A 41 -0.91 -2.29 -23.10
CA SER A 41 -0.35 -3.62 -23.31
C SER A 41 0.47 -4.02 -22.08
N PRO A 42 0.50 -5.31 -21.70
CA PRO A 42 1.37 -5.77 -20.63
C PRO A 42 2.82 -5.30 -20.86
N PRO A 43 3.55 -4.90 -19.81
CA PRO A 43 4.94 -4.49 -19.96
C PRO A 43 5.76 -5.64 -20.54
N THR A 44 6.65 -5.32 -21.47
CA THR A 44 7.62 -6.28 -22.00
C THR A 44 8.94 -6.14 -21.24
N ILE A 45 9.63 -7.25 -21.02
CA ILE A 45 10.92 -7.27 -20.31
C ILE A 45 12.04 -7.11 -21.34
N ASP A 46 12.84 -6.05 -21.19
CA ASP A 46 14.09 -5.90 -21.92
C ASP A 46 15.25 -6.52 -21.10
N ALA A 47 15.75 -7.66 -21.54
CA ALA A 47 16.86 -8.35 -20.88
C ALA A 47 18.19 -7.58 -20.97
N GLY A 48 18.33 -6.62 -21.88
CA GLY A 48 19.52 -5.77 -22.00
C GLY A 48 19.53 -4.56 -21.05
N ALA A 49 18.39 -4.24 -20.43
CA ALA A 49 18.21 -3.04 -19.60
C ALA A 49 18.46 -3.28 -18.10
N VAL A 50 19.31 -4.25 -17.75
CA VAL A 50 19.67 -4.50 -16.35
C VAL A 50 20.51 -3.31 -15.82
N PRO A 51 20.12 -2.68 -14.69
CA PRO A 51 20.89 -1.58 -14.12
C PRO A 51 22.27 -2.07 -13.63
N PRO A 52 23.28 -1.19 -13.55
CA PRO A 52 24.60 -1.56 -13.06
C PRO A 52 24.56 -1.97 -11.58
N ASP A 53 25.38 -2.97 -11.23
CA ASP A 53 25.62 -3.38 -9.85
C ASP A 53 26.66 -2.44 -9.20
N GLY A 54 26.19 -1.25 -8.83
CA GLY A 54 26.98 -0.23 -8.13
C GLY A 54 26.79 -0.27 -6.61
N PRO A 55 27.61 0.47 -5.83
CA PRO A 55 27.39 0.63 -4.41
C PRO A 55 25.95 1.11 -4.12
N PRO A 56 25.26 0.54 -3.12
CA PRO A 56 23.93 1.00 -2.73
C PRO A 56 23.92 2.49 -2.42
N GLY A 57 22.93 3.20 -2.96
CA GLY A 57 22.80 4.63 -2.78
C GLY A 57 21.67 5.22 -3.62
N PRO A 58 21.21 6.43 -3.28
CA PRO A 58 20.09 7.05 -3.98
C PRO A 58 20.52 7.57 -5.35
N GLY A 59 19.59 7.57 -6.32
CA GLY A 59 19.82 8.16 -7.64
C GLY A 59 19.96 9.69 -7.64
N ALA A 60 19.60 10.34 -6.53
CA ALA A 60 19.75 11.77 -6.29
C ALA A 60 19.96 12.05 -4.79
N PRO A 61 20.54 13.19 -4.37
CA PRO A 61 20.70 13.51 -2.96
C PRO A 61 19.38 13.52 -2.19
N MET A 62 19.33 12.81 -1.07
CA MET A 62 18.16 12.70 -0.19
C MET A 62 18.37 13.50 1.10
N LYS A 63 17.27 13.90 1.76
CA LYS A 63 17.30 14.47 3.10
C LYS A 63 16.17 13.92 3.96
N GLN A 64 16.43 13.72 5.25
CA GLN A 64 15.41 13.37 6.22
C GLN A 64 14.56 14.59 6.56
N ASN A 65 13.24 14.47 6.37
CA ASN A 65 12.29 15.57 6.57
C ASN A 65 11.40 15.39 7.81
N SER A 66 11.46 14.22 8.45
CA SER A 66 10.61 13.84 9.58
C SER A 66 11.41 13.09 10.62
N TYR A 67 10.94 13.10 11.86
CA TYR A 67 11.43 12.20 12.89
C TYR A 67 11.20 10.75 12.50
N CYS A 68 12.09 9.87 12.97
CA CYS A 68 11.86 8.45 12.82
C CYS A 68 10.62 8.03 13.60
N THR A 69 9.87 7.09 13.02
CA THR A 69 8.66 6.53 13.59
C THR A 69 9.03 5.65 14.78
N GLU A 70 8.43 5.92 15.93
CA GLU A 70 8.49 5.03 17.08
C GLU A 70 7.24 4.14 17.12
N VAL A 71 7.43 2.84 17.34
CA VAL A 71 6.32 1.89 17.48
C VAL A 71 5.84 1.78 18.91
N GLY A 72 4.52 1.69 19.07
CA GLY A 72 3.86 1.46 20.35
C GLY A 72 3.13 0.13 20.39
N VAL A 73 2.63 -0.22 21.57
CA VAL A 73 1.77 -1.38 21.79
C VAL A 73 0.36 -0.90 22.07
N LEU A 74 -0.65 -1.53 21.46
CA LEU A 74 -2.04 -1.22 21.73
C LEU A 74 -2.41 -1.63 23.18
N PRO A 75 -3.20 -0.80 23.90
CA PRO A 75 -3.66 -1.16 25.25
C PRO A 75 -4.36 -2.53 25.28
N GLY A 76 -4.02 -3.36 26.27
CA GLY A 76 -4.59 -4.70 26.42
C GLY A 76 -3.98 -5.79 25.52
N THR A 77 -2.90 -5.50 24.79
CA THR A 77 -2.18 -6.52 24.01
C THR A 77 -1.51 -7.55 24.94
N ASP A 78 -1.87 -8.83 24.81
CA ASP A 78 -1.18 -9.95 25.47
C ASP A 78 -0.30 -10.70 24.46
N PHE A 79 1.02 -10.48 24.54
CA PHE A 79 2.01 -11.11 23.66
C PHE A 79 2.29 -12.58 23.97
N ARG A 80 1.70 -13.13 25.03
CA ARG A 80 1.75 -14.58 25.29
C ARG A 80 0.77 -15.33 24.39
N LEU A 81 -0.20 -14.64 23.81
CA LEU A 81 -1.12 -15.20 22.84
C LEU A 81 -0.48 -15.20 21.45
N GLN A 82 -0.59 -16.33 20.76
CA GLN A 82 -0.11 -16.45 19.39
C GLN A 82 -0.91 -15.51 18.46
N PRO A 83 -0.24 -14.76 17.57
CA PRO A 83 -0.94 -14.00 16.54
C PRO A 83 -1.76 -14.91 15.62
N LYS A 84 -3.02 -14.51 15.34
CA LYS A 84 -3.96 -15.33 14.55
C LYS A 84 -3.48 -15.71 13.15
N TYR A 85 -2.60 -14.93 12.53
CA TYR A 85 -2.06 -15.28 11.21
C TYR A 85 -1.21 -16.56 11.26
N MET A 86 -0.56 -16.85 12.40
CA MET A 86 0.24 -18.05 12.56
C MET A 86 -0.64 -19.31 12.65
N ASP A 87 -1.81 -19.18 13.30
CA ASP A 87 -2.83 -20.23 13.35
C ASP A 87 -3.44 -20.48 11.96
N MET A 88 -3.83 -19.39 11.28
CA MET A 88 -4.44 -19.44 9.95
C MET A 88 -3.54 -20.13 8.92
N LEU A 89 -2.22 -19.91 9.01
CA LEU A 89 -1.22 -20.54 8.13
C LEU A 89 -0.73 -21.91 8.64
N ASN A 90 -1.22 -22.36 9.80
CA ASN A 90 -0.78 -23.57 10.48
C ASN A 90 0.76 -23.69 10.59
N LEU A 91 1.43 -22.60 11.00
CA LEU A 91 2.90 -22.52 10.97
C LEU A 91 3.56 -23.56 11.87
N GLN A 92 2.92 -23.96 12.97
CA GLN A 92 3.45 -24.97 13.88
C GLN A 92 3.62 -26.33 13.21
N GLU A 93 2.66 -26.71 12.36
CA GLU A 93 2.74 -27.93 11.55
C GLU A 93 3.75 -27.77 10.41
N ALA A 94 3.72 -26.63 9.70
CA ALA A 94 4.66 -26.36 8.61
C ALA A 94 6.13 -26.46 9.06
N TRP A 95 6.42 -26.01 10.29
CA TRP A 95 7.76 -26.06 10.86
C TRP A 95 8.28 -27.45 11.20
N GLN A 96 7.43 -28.49 11.20
CA GLN A 96 7.90 -29.89 11.27
C GLN A 96 8.63 -30.31 9.99
N PHE A 97 8.31 -29.68 8.86
CA PHE A 97 8.92 -29.96 7.56
C PHE A 97 10.12 -29.06 7.25
N GLY A 98 10.10 -27.82 7.73
CA GLY A 98 11.20 -26.90 7.53
C GLY A 98 11.01 -25.54 8.19
N ARG A 99 12.12 -24.92 8.58
CA ARG A 99 12.14 -23.59 9.23
C ARG A 99 13.01 -22.58 8.47
N GLY A 100 13.35 -22.88 7.22
CA GLY A 100 14.18 -22.01 6.37
C GLY A 100 15.69 -22.05 6.67
N ALA A 101 16.19 -23.06 7.38
CA ALA A 101 17.62 -23.18 7.66
C ALA A 101 18.44 -23.19 6.34
N GLY A 102 19.46 -22.33 6.26
CA GLY A 102 20.32 -22.17 5.08
C GLY A 102 19.73 -21.28 3.97
N VAL A 103 18.47 -20.84 4.09
CA VAL A 103 17.85 -19.92 3.13
C VAL A 103 18.15 -18.48 3.52
N LYS A 104 18.65 -17.68 2.57
CA LYS A 104 18.79 -16.23 2.73
C LYS A 104 17.61 -15.53 2.08
N VAL A 105 17.01 -14.58 2.79
CA VAL A 105 15.92 -13.74 2.28
C VAL A 105 16.38 -12.29 2.30
N ALA A 106 16.31 -11.61 1.17
CA ALA A 106 16.56 -10.17 1.10
C ALA A 106 15.27 -9.42 1.49
N VAL A 107 15.40 -8.40 2.34
CA VAL A 107 14.30 -7.53 2.76
C VAL A 107 14.55 -6.16 2.13
N ILE A 108 13.80 -5.83 1.08
CA ILE A 108 13.83 -4.52 0.41
C ILE A 108 12.72 -3.68 1.03
N ASP A 109 13.07 -2.88 2.03
CA ASP A 109 12.11 -2.17 2.87
C ASP A 109 12.77 -0.90 3.47
N THR A 110 12.20 -0.30 4.51
CA THR A 110 12.68 0.93 5.18
C THR A 110 13.93 0.76 6.04
N GLY A 111 14.60 -0.39 5.92
CA GLY A 111 15.70 -0.83 6.77
C GLY A 111 15.24 -1.81 7.86
N VAL A 112 16.20 -2.42 8.56
CA VAL A 112 15.91 -3.35 9.67
C VAL A 112 16.78 -3.00 10.86
N THR A 113 16.15 -2.66 11.99
CA THR A 113 16.89 -2.36 13.22
C THR A 113 17.47 -3.66 13.83
N PRO A 114 18.78 -3.73 14.11
CA PRO A 114 19.38 -4.85 14.81
C PRO A 114 18.68 -5.17 16.13
N HIS A 115 18.39 -6.45 16.34
CA HIS A 115 17.64 -6.91 17.51
C HIS A 115 18.12 -8.32 17.89
N PRO A 116 18.10 -8.72 19.18
CA PRO A 116 18.50 -10.07 19.60
C PRO A 116 17.71 -11.21 18.94
N ARG A 117 16.50 -10.91 18.44
CA ARG A 117 15.69 -11.86 17.66
C ARG A 117 16.12 -11.98 16.19
N PHE A 118 17.11 -11.22 15.76
CA PHE A 118 17.74 -11.31 14.44
C PHE A 118 19.24 -11.66 14.57
N PRO A 119 19.59 -12.84 15.11
CA PRO A 119 20.99 -13.22 15.36
C PRO A 119 21.84 -13.39 14.09
N HIS A 120 21.19 -13.42 12.92
CA HIS A 120 21.82 -13.62 11.62
C HIS A 120 21.47 -12.49 10.63
N LEU A 121 21.15 -11.29 11.14
CA LEU A 121 20.93 -10.12 10.29
C LEU A 121 22.23 -9.74 9.59
N ILE A 122 22.15 -9.50 8.28
CA ILE A 122 23.28 -9.13 7.43
C ILE A 122 22.93 -7.79 6.78
N ALA A 123 23.88 -6.85 6.76
CA ALA A 123 23.75 -5.58 6.05
C ALA A 123 23.49 -5.80 4.55
N GLY A 124 22.51 -5.08 4.01
CA GLY A 124 22.07 -5.17 2.61
C GLY A 124 22.32 -3.92 1.77
N GLY A 125 22.75 -2.82 2.41
CA GLY A 125 22.87 -1.51 1.79
C GLY A 125 21.61 -0.67 1.91
N ASP A 126 21.74 0.61 1.57
CA ASP A 126 20.68 1.60 1.71
C ASP A 126 20.65 2.54 0.50
N TYR A 127 19.50 2.57 -0.18
CA TYR A 127 19.25 3.37 -1.39
C TYR A 127 18.63 4.74 -1.08
N ILE A 128 18.59 5.14 0.19
CA ILE A 128 18.08 6.44 0.67
C ILE A 128 19.22 7.30 1.24
N MET A 129 19.94 6.82 2.26
CA MET A 129 21.00 7.59 2.95
C MET A 129 22.41 7.04 2.71
N ALA A 130 22.57 6.07 1.79
CA ALA A 130 23.85 5.42 1.48
C ALA A 130 24.53 4.73 2.70
N GLY A 131 23.71 4.24 3.64
CA GLY A 131 24.14 3.39 4.75
C GLY A 131 24.18 1.88 4.42
N ASP A 132 24.15 1.07 5.48
CA ASP A 132 24.27 -0.40 5.42
C ASP A 132 22.90 -1.14 5.44
N GLY A 133 21.80 -0.39 5.55
CA GLY A 133 20.43 -0.91 5.64
C GLY A 133 20.00 -1.36 7.04
N LEU A 134 20.85 -1.20 8.06
CA LEU A 134 20.58 -1.59 9.45
C LEU A 134 19.96 -0.47 10.30
N SER A 135 19.39 0.53 9.65
CA SER A 135 18.65 1.62 10.29
C SER A 135 17.25 1.66 9.73
N ASP A 136 16.24 1.50 10.57
CA ASP A 136 14.83 1.59 10.18
C ASP A 136 14.19 2.83 10.80
N CYS A 137 13.97 3.86 9.97
CA CYS A 137 13.41 5.13 10.42
C CYS A 137 11.87 5.15 10.33
N ASP A 138 11.25 4.11 9.77
CA ASP A 138 9.81 4.03 9.57
C ASP A 138 9.18 2.89 10.38
N ALA A 139 10.02 2.08 11.03
CA ALA A 139 9.68 0.88 11.79
C ALA A 139 9.02 -0.26 10.99
N HIS A 140 8.80 -0.07 9.68
CA HIS A 140 8.10 -1.00 8.82
C HIS A 140 8.96 -2.22 8.49
N GLY A 141 10.18 -2.02 8.00
CA GLY A 141 11.08 -3.11 7.61
C GLY A 141 11.47 -4.02 8.77
N THR A 142 11.60 -3.49 9.99
CA THR A 142 11.84 -4.29 11.20
C THR A 142 10.63 -5.19 11.50
N ILE A 143 9.40 -4.71 11.33
CA ILE A 143 8.18 -5.51 11.50
C ILE A 143 8.11 -6.59 10.42
N VAL A 144 8.35 -6.24 9.14
CA VAL A 144 8.36 -7.19 8.02
C VAL A 144 9.41 -8.28 8.23
N ALA A 145 10.65 -7.92 8.57
CA ALA A 145 11.71 -8.87 8.88
C ALA A 145 11.35 -9.79 10.05
N SER A 146 10.61 -9.27 11.05
CA SER A 146 10.15 -10.06 12.18
C SER A 146 9.17 -11.17 11.81
N MET A 147 8.30 -10.90 10.84
CA MET A 147 7.34 -11.88 10.32
C MET A 147 8.03 -12.96 9.48
N ILE A 148 9.12 -12.61 8.78
CA ILE A 148 9.87 -13.52 7.93
C ILE A 148 10.75 -14.47 8.74
N GLY A 149 11.50 -13.95 9.71
CA GLY A 149 12.64 -14.71 10.26
C GLY A 149 13.07 -14.36 11.68
N ALA A 150 12.24 -13.68 12.49
CA ALA A 150 12.61 -13.47 13.89
C ALA A 150 12.72 -14.81 14.63
N ALA A 151 13.79 -14.95 15.42
CA ALA A 151 13.90 -16.02 16.40
C ALA A 151 12.75 -15.97 17.41
N SER A 152 12.46 -17.11 18.03
CA SER A 152 11.49 -17.19 19.13
C SER A 152 11.86 -16.20 20.23
N ALA A 153 10.85 -15.58 20.83
CA ALA A 153 11.05 -14.68 21.95
C ALA A 153 11.42 -15.44 23.25
N ASN A 154 11.34 -16.78 23.30
CA ASN A 154 11.58 -17.58 24.52
C ASN A 154 10.82 -17.11 25.77
N GLY A 155 9.65 -16.48 25.60
CA GLY A 155 8.90 -15.87 26.71
C GLY A 155 9.47 -14.54 27.21
N ALA A 156 10.41 -13.92 26.49
CA ALA A 156 10.88 -12.57 26.75
C ALA A 156 9.68 -11.62 26.80
N GLY A 157 9.56 -10.91 27.92
CA GLY A 157 8.49 -9.95 28.14
C GLY A 157 8.54 -8.78 27.16
N VAL A 158 7.46 -8.02 27.13
CA VAL A 158 7.41 -6.75 26.39
C VAL A 158 8.58 -5.89 26.85
N PRO A 159 9.44 -5.41 25.94
CA PRO A 159 10.48 -4.46 26.33
C PRO A 159 9.81 -3.25 27.00
N PRO A 160 10.40 -2.70 28.08
CA PRO A 160 9.81 -1.58 28.79
C PRO A 160 9.57 -0.43 27.80
N ALA A 161 8.38 0.18 27.89
CA ALA A 161 8.10 1.40 27.16
C ALA A 161 9.13 2.46 27.56
N ALA A 162 10.03 2.81 26.64
CA ALA A 162 11.00 3.87 26.90
C ALA A 162 10.25 5.21 26.97
N PRO A 163 10.54 6.07 27.97
CA PRO A 163 9.92 7.38 28.06
C PRO A 163 10.26 8.23 26.83
N ARG A 164 9.19 8.72 26.20
CA ARG A 164 9.21 9.64 25.05
C ARG A 164 9.99 10.91 25.39
N LYS A 165 11.06 11.17 24.65
CA LYS A 165 11.54 12.55 24.46
C LYS A 165 11.36 12.89 22.99
N PRO A 166 10.68 14.00 22.66
CA PRO A 166 10.86 14.61 21.35
C PRO A 166 12.35 14.90 21.20
N VAL A 167 13.04 14.10 20.41
CA VAL A 167 14.37 14.47 19.92
C VAL A 167 14.13 15.63 18.96
N THR A 168 14.96 16.66 18.96
CA THR A 168 14.90 17.74 17.95
C THR A 168 15.66 17.29 16.71
N ILE A 169 15.13 17.50 15.48
CA ILE A 169 15.90 17.24 14.27
C ILE A 169 17.08 18.22 14.31
N PRO A 170 18.34 17.77 14.28
CA PRO A 170 19.46 18.68 14.10
C PRO A 170 19.35 19.25 12.68
N THR A 171 18.75 20.43 12.53
CA THR A 171 18.71 21.15 11.25
C THR A 171 19.20 22.57 11.45
N THR A 172 20.03 23.02 10.52
CA THR A 172 20.40 24.42 10.36
C THR A 172 19.49 25.14 9.35
N GLU A 173 18.47 24.46 8.82
CA GLU A 173 17.50 25.03 7.89
C GLU A 173 16.46 25.87 8.68
N PRO A 174 16.17 27.11 8.25
CA PRO A 174 15.09 27.90 8.83
C PRO A 174 13.76 27.14 8.74
N PRO A 175 12.88 27.23 9.75
CA PRO A 175 11.58 26.58 9.70
C PRO A 175 10.80 27.02 8.43
N PRO A 176 10.05 26.11 7.79
CA PRO A 176 9.25 26.44 6.62
C PRO A 176 8.31 27.61 6.93
N LYS A 177 8.17 28.56 6.00
CA LYS A 177 7.18 29.63 6.11
C LYS A 177 5.80 28.98 6.23
N ALA A 178 5.04 29.32 7.28
CA ALA A 178 3.72 28.77 7.50
C ALA A 178 2.87 28.89 6.23
N PRO A 179 2.13 27.84 5.83
CA PRO A 179 1.24 27.94 4.68
C PRO A 179 0.21 29.04 4.95
N PRO A 180 -0.22 29.80 3.92
CA PRO A 180 -1.29 30.77 4.07
C PRO A 180 -2.55 30.06 4.62
N PRO A 181 -3.38 30.74 5.44
CA PRO A 181 -4.59 30.15 5.99
C PRO A 181 -5.43 29.55 4.85
N GLN A 182 -5.60 28.23 4.84
CA GLN A 182 -6.48 27.59 3.89
C GLN A 182 -7.90 27.71 4.44
N THR A 183 -8.62 28.74 4.01
CA THR A 183 -10.06 28.83 4.23
C THR A 183 -10.72 27.75 3.37
N VAL A 184 -11.07 26.61 3.98
CA VAL A 184 -11.86 25.56 3.32
C VAL A 184 -13.30 26.06 3.23
N THR A 185 -13.70 26.56 2.07
CA THR A 185 -15.09 26.90 1.77
C THR A 185 -15.82 25.63 1.34
N LEU A 186 -16.69 25.09 2.18
CA LEU A 186 -17.60 24.01 1.81
C LEU A 186 -18.80 24.63 1.08
N SER A 187 -18.98 24.33 -0.21
CA SER A 187 -20.23 24.61 -0.91
C SER A 187 -21.29 23.58 -0.49
N PRO A 188 -22.45 24.00 0.04
CA PRO A 188 -23.53 23.06 0.34
C PRO A 188 -24.07 22.43 -0.95
N LEU A 189 -24.38 21.13 -0.88
CA LEU A 189 -25.02 20.38 -1.97
C LEU A 189 -26.37 21.02 -2.34
N PRO A 190 -26.73 21.07 -3.64
CA PRO A 190 -28.04 21.58 -4.06
C PRO A 190 -29.14 20.71 -3.44
N GLN A 191 -30.04 21.35 -2.70
CA GLN A 191 -31.23 20.68 -2.19
C GLN A 191 -32.15 20.35 -3.36
N THR A 192 -32.28 19.07 -3.69
CA THR A 192 -33.34 18.57 -4.57
C THR A 192 -34.68 18.81 -3.88
N VAL A 193 -35.47 19.74 -4.41
CA VAL A 193 -36.89 19.92 -4.05
C VAL A 193 -37.68 18.85 -4.81
N THR A 194 -38.39 17.99 -4.07
CA THR A 194 -39.45 17.10 -4.59
C THR A 194 -40.68 17.88 -5.03
#